data_AF-A0A8I2B386-F1
#
_entry.id   AF-A0A8I2B386-F1
#
_cell.length_a   1.000
_cell.length_b   1.000
_cell.length_c   1.000
_cell.angle_alpha   90.00
_cell.angle_beta   90.00
_cell.angle_gamma   90.00
#
_symmetry.space_group_name_H-M   'P 1'
#
loop_
_entity.id
_entity.type
_entity.pdbx_description
1 polymer ?
#
loop_
_entity_poly.entity_id
_entity_poly.type
_entity_poly.pdbx_seq_one_letter_code
_entity_poly.pdbx_strand_id
1 'polypeptide(L)'
;MASSFLRSALALSVIFSLSMPVVQAADNARTTDSEPATLFEGYQGVLPCTDCDGIDTRIRLNDDGSFVETDTYLQGRSGQLFADYGRWTRQGEKLILTSSNGDVQSYQVRPDSLLMLDQDDKPLPDEHQYVLQGAEVALPSDPMSVRGMYTPRATGAVLQDCATGLTFTLQGESKALQAAYRKAAQKLHGKDPQKPLLVELTAHFADKPDKAGDSDEVSASSVLVVDSLEGFVPAEQCQSEEE
;
A
#
# COMPACT_ATOMS: atom_id res chain seq x y z
N MET A 1 -15.54 70.20 84.03
CA MET A 1 -14.99 69.82 85.35
C MET A 1 -14.99 68.30 85.43
N ALA A 2 -13.88 67.73 85.90
CA ALA A 2 -13.67 66.33 86.30
C ALA A 2 -13.75 65.25 85.20
N SER A 3 -12.92 64.21 85.12
CA SER A 3 -11.61 63.82 85.67
C SER A 3 -11.35 62.37 85.20
N SER A 4 -10.11 61.90 85.29
CA SER A 4 -9.65 60.48 85.19
C SER A 4 -9.20 60.03 83.80
N PHE A 5 -7.88 60.04 83.50
CA PHE A 5 -6.84 59.05 83.85
C PHE A 5 -7.10 57.65 83.26
N LEU A 6 -6.29 57.23 82.29
CA LEU A 6 -5.33 56.12 82.47
C LEU A 6 -4.35 56.04 81.30
N ARG A 7 -3.10 55.74 81.65
CA ARG A 7 -1.94 55.49 80.79
C ARG A 7 -2.09 54.12 80.10
N SER A 8 -1.65 53.98 78.85
CA SER A 8 -0.93 52.77 78.42
C SER A 8 -0.20 52.98 77.11
N ALA A 9 0.91 52.27 77.01
CA ALA A 9 2.03 52.49 76.09
C ALA A 9 2.12 51.33 75.08
N LEU A 10 2.81 51.59 73.95
CA LEU A 10 3.32 50.64 72.94
C LEU A 10 2.23 49.82 72.18
N ALA A 11 2.36 49.46 70.90
CA ALA A 11 3.54 49.29 70.06
C ALA A 11 3.20 49.58 68.59
N LEU A 12 4.16 50.14 67.85
CA LEU A 12 4.16 50.16 66.38
C LEU A 12 4.34 48.72 65.89
N SER A 13 3.31 48.13 65.27
CA SER A 13 3.45 46.91 64.47
C SER A 13 3.45 47.30 62.99
N VAL A 14 4.65 47.36 62.40
CA VAL A 14 4.85 47.50 60.96
C VAL A 14 4.47 46.16 60.32
N ILE A 15 3.35 46.13 59.59
CA ILE A 15 2.92 44.96 58.83
C ILE A 15 3.71 44.96 57.52
N PHE A 16 4.74 44.10 57.45
CA PHE A 16 5.51 43.83 56.24
C PHE A 16 4.69 42.86 55.36
N SER A 17 3.87 43.39 54.46
CA SER A 17 3.11 42.60 53.49
C SER A 17 4.06 42.05 52.42
N LEU A 18 4.50 40.80 52.60
CA LEU A 18 5.14 39.99 51.56
C LEU A 18 4.10 39.64 50.48
N SER A 19 4.06 40.42 49.41
CA SER A 19 3.37 40.06 48.17
C SER A 19 4.20 39.00 47.44
N MET A 20 3.76 37.74 47.47
CA MET A 20 4.32 36.68 46.62
C MET A 20 3.94 36.92 45.15
N PRO A 21 4.84 36.70 44.18
CA PRO A 21 4.47 36.70 42.78
C PRO A 21 3.66 35.43 42.49
N VAL A 22 2.48 35.60 41.91
CA VAL A 22 1.70 34.52 41.30
C VAL A 22 2.53 33.98 40.13
N VAL A 23 3.10 32.79 40.28
CA VAL A 23 3.70 32.04 39.18
C VAL A 23 2.56 31.47 38.36
N GLN A 24 2.30 32.08 37.21
CA GLN A 24 1.34 31.57 36.24
C GLN A 24 2.00 30.39 35.52
N ALA A 25 1.62 29.17 35.91
CA ALA A 25 1.96 27.98 35.16
C ALA A 25 1.24 28.07 33.81
N ALA A 26 2.00 28.31 32.73
CA ALA A 26 1.51 28.07 31.40
C ALA A 26 1.37 26.55 31.24
N ASP A 27 0.14 26.06 31.27
CA ASP A 27 -0.18 24.71 30.79
C ASP A 27 0.12 24.69 29.29
N ASN A 28 1.36 24.32 28.98
CA ASN A 28 1.77 23.97 27.64
C ASN A 28 1.14 22.60 27.35
N ALA A 29 -0.12 22.61 26.90
CA ALA A 29 -0.73 21.44 26.30
C ALA A 29 0.19 20.99 25.16
N ARG A 30 0.98 19.95 25.41
CA ARG A 30 1.63 19.19 24.35
C ARG A 30 0.50 18.60 23.54
N THR A 31 0.18 19.23 22.41
CA THR A 31 -0.27 18.48 21.25
C THR A 31 0.80 17.42 21.02
N THR A 32 0.51 16.19 21.43
CA THR A 32 1.23 15.03 20.92
C THR A 32 0.92 14.99 19.44
N ASP A 33 1.74 15.68 18.66
CA ASP A 33 1.88 15.43 17.23
C ASP A 33 2.49 14.02 17.16
N SER A 34 1.62 13.02 17.24
CA SER A 34 2.02 11.62 17.08
C SER A 34 2.47 11.48 15.65
N GLU A 35 3.75 11.15 15.43
CA GLU A 35 4.26 10.84 14.10
C GLU A 35 3.33 9.81 13.43
N PRO A 36 3.01 9.99 12.14
CA PRO A 36 2.18 9.03 11.43
C PRO A 36 2.85 7.66 11.47
N ALA A 37 2.11 6.63 11.91
CA ALA A 37 2.63 5.26 12.00
C ALA A 37 3.30 4.84 10.69
N THR A 38 4.55 4.39 10.71
CA THR A 38 5.24 3.91 9.51
C THR A 38 4.58 2.66 8.96
N LEU A 39 4.50 2.54 7.63
CA LEU A 39 4.03 1.30 7.00
C LEU A 39 5.14 0.24 7.05
N PHE A 40 4.73 -1.00 7.26
CA PHE A 40 5.58 -2.17 7.03
C PHE A 40 5.51 -2.53 5.54
N GLU A 41 6.55 -3.23 5.07
CA GLU A 41 6.53 -3.82 3.73
C GLU A 41 5.44 -4.91 3.60
N GLY A 42 5.21 -5.68 4.66
CA GLY A 42 4.32 -6.81 4.65
C GLY A 42 3.35 -6.83 5.82
N TYR A 43 2.17 -7.39 5.58
CA TYR A 43 1.13 -7.60 6.58
C TYR A 43 0.50 -8.98 6.39
N GLN A 44 0.14 -9.64 7.48
CA GLN A 44 -0.54 -10.93 7.42
C GLN A 44 -1.56 -11.12 8.55
N GLY A 45 -2.57 -11.95 8.31
CA GLY A 45 -3.57 -12.30 9.32
C GLY A 45 -4.63 -13.23 8.77
N VAL A 46 -5.48 -13.74 9.66
CA VAL A 46 -6.63 -14.58 9.26
C VAL A 46 -7.91 -13.77 9.42
N LEU A 47 -8.52 -13.41 8.29
CA LEU A 47 -9.78 -12.66 8.25
C LEU A 47 -10.99 -13.60 8.34
N PRO A 48 -12.13 -13.15 8.92
CA PRO A 48 -13.33 -13.97 9.04
C PRO A 48 -13.91 -14.36 7.68
N CYS A 49 -14.40 -15.59 7.60
CA CYS A 49 -14.98 -16.17 6.40
C CYS A 49 -16.38 -16.70 6.70
N THR A 50 -17.33 -16.53 5.78
CA THR A 50 -18.73 -16.93 6.00
C THR A 50 -18.94 -18.44 5.86
N ASP A 51 -18.16 -19.08 4.97
CA ASP A 51 -18.30 -20.48 4.57
C ASP A 51 -16.99 -21.28 4.69
N CYS A 52 -16.02 -20.76 5.43
CA CYS A 52 -14.73 -21.41 5.68
C CYS A 52 -14.17 -21.02 7.06
N ASP A 53 -13.10 -21.69 7.51
CA ASP A 53 -12.51 -21.47 8.84
C ASP A 53 -11.77 -20.13 8.96
N GLY A 54 -11.56 -19.43 7.84
CA GLY A 54 -10.91 -18.13 7.75
C GLY A 54 -10.18 -17.96 6.42
N ILE A 55 -9.73 -16.74 6.15
CA ILE A 55 -8.93 -16.42 4.97
C ILE A 55 -7.55 -15.98 5.47
N ASP A 56 -6.51 -16.77 5.22
CA ASP A 56 -5.11 -16.35 5.47
C ASP A 56 -4.72 -15.35 4.38
N THR A 57 -4.80 -14.08 4.76
CA THR A 57 -4.55 -12.91 3.91
C THR A 57 -3.14 -12.41 4.17
N ARG A 58 -2.38 -12.20 3.09
CA ARG A 58 -1.04 -11.63 3.13
C ARG A 58 -0.92 -10.52 2.10
N ILE A 59 -0.47 -9.35 2.53
CA ILE A 59 -0.28 -8.18 1.68
C ILE A 59 1.20 -7.81 1.68
N ARG A 60 1.70 -7.52 0.50
CA ARG A 60 3.02 -6.95 0.25
C ARG A 60 2.88 -5.59 -0.40
N LEU A 61 3.29 -4.54 0.29
CA LEU A 61 3.36 -3.17 -0.24
C LEU A 61 4.74 -2.95 -0.84
N ASN A 62 4.79 -2.53 -2.10
CA ASN A 62 6.01 -2.20 -2.82
C ASN A 62 6.25 -0.68 -2.82
N ASP A 63 7.52 -0.26 -2.80
CA ASP A 63 7.91 1.15 -2.75
C ASP A 63 7.48 1.98 -3.98
N ASP A 64 7.22 1.30 -5.11
CA ASP A 64 6.72 1.92 -6.34
C ASP A 64 5.21 2.26 -6.32
N GLY A 65 4.54 1.99 -5.20
CA GLY A 65 3.11 2.21 -5.02
C GLY A 65 2.22 1.07 -5.53
N SER A 66 2.80 -0.07 -5.91
CA SER A 66 2.05 -1.31 -6.17
C SER A 66 1.92 -2.16 -4.91
N PHE A 67 0.91 -3.04 -4.88
CA PHE A 67 0.83 -4.10 -3.87
C PHE A 67 0.59 -5.45 -4.54
N VAL A 68 0.88 -6.52 -3.81
CA VAL A 68 0.45 -7.88 -4.11
C VAL A 68 -0.23 -8.46 -2.88
N GLU A 69 -1.36 -9.12 -3.07
CA GLU A 69 -2.14 -9.75 -2.02
C GLU A 69 -2.37 -11.22 -2.34
N THR A 70 -2.34 -12.07 -1.32
CA THR A 70 -2.78 -13.46 -1.42
C THR A 70 -3.81 -13.80 -0.37
N ASP A 71 -4.86 -14.47 -0.79
CA ASP A 71 -5.90 -15.01 0.07
C ASP A 71 -5.96 -16.54 -0.04
N THR A 72 -5.68 -17.22 1.06
CA THR A 72 -5.82 -18.68 1.15
C THR A 72 -7.02 -19.05 2.02
N TYR A 73 -8.03 -19.68 1.42
CA TYR A 73 -9.25 -20.08 2.12
C TYR A 73 -8.98 -21.34 2.97
N LEU A 74 -9.06 -21.20 4.29
CA LEU A 74 -8.82 -22.28 5.25
C LEU A 74 -10.07 -23.17 5.34
N GLN A 75 -9.94 -24.46 5.00
CA GLN A 75 -10.96 -25.52 5.12
C GLN A 75 -12.42 -25.12 4.73
N GLY A 76 -12.89 -25.58 3.57
CA GLY A 76 -14.25 -25.30 3.04
C GLY A 76 -14.25 -25.12 1.52
N ARG A 77 -13.18 -24.53 1.00
CA ARG A 77 -12.86 -24.41 -0.43
C ARG A 77 -11.44 -24.90 -0.72
N SER A 78 -11.17 -26.20 -0.49
CA SER A 78 -9.94 -26.93 -0.90
C SER A 78 -8.56 -26.25 -0.73
N GLY A 79 -8.37 -25.26 0.16
CA GLY A 79 -7.11 -24.51 0.24
C GLY A 79 -6.83 -23.67 -1.00
N GLN A 80 -7.88 -23.19 -1.67
CA GLN A 80 -7.73 -22.36 -2.86
C GLN A 80 -7.02 -21.06 -2.49
N LEU A 81 -5.94 -20.79 -3.22
CA LEU A 81 -5.18 -19.55 -3.14
C LEU A 81 -5.58 -18.66 -4.30
N PHE A 82 -5.86 -17.41 -3.98
CA PHE A 82 -6.05 -16.34 -4.95
C PHE A 82 -4.94 -15.32 -4.73
N ALA A 83 -4.34 -14.88 -5.83
CA ALA A 83 -3.39 -13.78 -5.82
C ALA A 83 -3.99 -12.62 -6.62
N ASP A 84 -3.81 -11.41 -6.11
CA ASP A 84 -4.21 -10.17 -6.76
C ASP A 84 -3.10 -9.13 -6.57
N TYR A 85 -3.15 -8.09 -7.38
CA TYR A 85 -2.21 -6.98 -7.33
C TYR A 85 -2.92 -5.68 -7.69
N GLY A 86 -2.28 -4.56 -7.39
CA GLY A 86 -2.85 -3.27 -7.74
C GLY A 86 -2.01 -2.11 -7.26
N ARG A 87 -2.66 -0.98 -6.98
CA ARG A 87 -2.02 0.21 -6.40
C ARG A 87 -2.42 0.38 -4.95
N TRP A 88 -1.50 0.87 -4.14
CA TRP A 88 -1.84 1.39 -2.82
C TRP A 88 -1.63 2.90 -2.76
N THR A 89 -2.44 3.56 -1.93
CA THR A 89 -2.27 4.98 -1.60
C THR A 89 -2.48 5.19 -0.11
N ARG A 90 -1.81 6.21 0.44
CA ARG A 90 -1.94 6.56 1.86
C ARG A 90 -2.47 7.97 2.04
N GLN A 91 -3.50 8.11 2.87
CA GLN A 91 -4.15 9.37 3.25
C GLN A 91 -4.18 9.46 4.78
N GLY A 92 -3.12 10.02 5.37
CA GLY A 92 -2.96 10.06 6.83
C GLY A 92 -2.86 8.64 7.42
N GLU A 93 -3.83 8.27 8.24
CA GLU A 93 -3.96 6.92 8.82
C GLU A 93 -4.77 5.96 7.95
N LYS A 94 -5.23 6.35 6.77
CA LYS A 94 -5.95 5.45 5.85
C LYS A 94 -5.02 4.94 4.75
N LEU A 95 -4.94 3.62 4.60
CA LEU A 95 -4.34 2.93 3.46
C LEU A 95 -5.47 2.45 2.55
N ILE A 96 -5.36 2.68 1.25
CA ILE A 96 -6.36 2.24 0.26
C ILE A 96 -5.64 1.37 -0.76
N LEU A 97 -6.12 0.14 -0.92
CA LEU A 97 -5.71 -0.78 -1.98
C LEU A 97 -6.74 -0.71 -3.11
N THR A 98 -6.26 -0.53 -4.34
CA THR A 98 -7.08 -0.56 -5.56
C THR A 98 -6.55 -1.66 -6.46
N SER A 99 -7.27 -2.77 -6.50
CA SER A 99 -6.96 -3.99 -7.23
C SER A 99 -6.96 -3.79 -8.74
N SER A 100 -6.30 -4.72 -9.44
CA SER A 100 -6.15 -4.73 -10.89
C SER A 100 -7.50 -4.81 -11.64
N ASN A 101 -8.49 -5.41 -10.99
CA ASN A 101 -9.87 -5.53 -11.46
C ASN A 101 -10.77 -4.32 -11.09
N GLY A 102 -10.24 -3.35 -10.34
CA GLY A 102 -10.96 -2.16 -9.87
C GLY A 102 -11.60 -2.27 -8.49
N ASP A 103 -11.50 -3.41 -7.80
CA ASP A 103 -11.95 -3.55 -6.42
C ASP A 103 -11.14 -2.65 -5.49
N VAL A 104 -11.77 -2.15 -4.43
CA VAL A 104 -11.15 -1.23 -3.47
C VAL A 104 -11.34 -1.74 -2.06
N GLN A 105 -10.25 -1.83 -1.31
CA GLN A 105 -10.25 -2.16 0.11
C GLN A 105 -9.45 -1.13 0.91
N SER A 106 -10.06 -0.59 1.96
CA SER A 106 -9.45 0.38 2.86
C SER A 106 -9.00 -0.28 4.17
N TYR A 107 -7.92 0.24 4.74
CA TYR A 107 -7.42 -0.13 6.06
C TYR A 107 -7.09 1.12 6.88
N GLN A 108 -7.32 1.07 8.19
CA GLN A 108 -6.72 2.00 9.13
C GLN A 108 -5.32 1.50 9.51
N VAL A 109 -4.31 2.34 9.30
CA VAL A 109 -2.93 2.12 9.69
C VAL A 109 -2.79 2.35 11.20
N ARG A 110 -2.28 1.33 11.89
CA ARG A 110 -1.93 1.34 13.30
C ARG A 110 -0.41 1.15 13.45
N PRO A 111 0.18 1.39 14.64
CA PRO A 111 1.64 1.34 14.83
C PRO A 111 2.34 0.08 14.33
N ASP A 112 1.67 -1.08 14.39
CA ASP A 112 2.21 -2.41 14.03
C ASP A 112 1.26 -3.24 13.15
N SER A 113 0.16 -2.65 12.68
CA SER A 113 -0.95 -3.40 12.10
C SER A 113 -1.82 -2.58 11.15
N LEU A 114 -2.64 -3.27 10.38
CA LEU A 114 -3.74 -2.72 9.59
C LEU A 114 -5.05 -3.24 10.15
N LEU A 115 -6.02 -2.36 10.41
CA LEU A 115 -7.41 -2.75 10.64
C LEU A 115 -8.18 -2.60 9.34
N MET A 116 -8.79 -3.69 8.85
CA MET A 116 -9.69 -3.64 7.69
C MET A 116 -10.91 -2.75 7.99
N LEU A 117 -11.27 -1.91 7.04
CA LEU A 117 -12.43 -1.03 7.12
C LEU A 117 -13.56 -1.53 6.22
N ASP A 118 -14.79 -1.13 6.52
CA ASP A 118 -15.93 -1.35 5.66
C ASP A 118 -15.93 -0.39 4.43
N GLN A 119 -16.95 -0.51 3.59
CA GLN A 119 -17.13 0.29 2.37
C GLN A 119 -17.36 1.78 2.64
N ASP A 120 -17.73 2.16 3.87
CA ASP A 120 -17.89 3.55 4.32
C ASP A 120 -16.60 4.11 4.96
N ASP A 121 -15.49 3.37 4.88
CA ASP A 121 -14.23 3.65 5.58
C ASP A 121 -14.36 3.66 7.12
N LYS A 122 -15.25 2.83 7.69
CA LYS A 122 -15.44 2.71 9.15
C LYS A 122 -14.92 1.37 9.69
N PRO A 123 -14.50 1.32 10.97
CA PRO A 123 -14.20 0.06 11.64
C PRO A 123 -15.40 -0.89 11.63
N LEU A 124 -15.15 -2.17 11.33
CA LEU A 124 -16.16 -3.22 11.50
C LEU A 124 -16.43 -3.51 13.00
N PRO A 125 -17.62 -4.01 13.36
CA PRO A 125 -17.85 -4.57 14.68
C PRO A 125 -16.81 -5.66 15.02
N ASP A 126 -16.42 -5.74 16.29
CA ASP A 126 -15.41 -6.70 16.78
C ASP A 126 -14.07 -6.60 16.03
N GLU A 127 -13.56 -5.37 15.86
CA GLU A 127 -12.33 -4.99 15.13
C GLU A 127 -11.16 -5.98 15.23
N HIS A 128 -10.96 -6.61 16.41
CA HIS A 128 -9.88 -7.57 16.66
C HIS A 128 -9.86 -8.76 15.69
N GLN A 129 -10.98 -9.08 15.04
CA GLN A 129 -11.06 -10.13 14.03
C GLN A 129 -10.54 -9.69 12.66
N TYR A 130 -10.41 -8.39 12.42
CA TYR A 130 -10.14 -7.79 11.11
C TYR A 130 -8.76 -7.12 11.05
N VAL A 131 -7.82 -7.63 11.84
CA VAL A 131 -6.47 -7.04 11.96
C VAL A 131 -5.44 -7.89 11.22
N LEU A 132 -4.64 -7.23 10.38
CA LEU A 132 -3.43 -7.79 9.78
C LEU A 132 -2.20 -7.23 10.51
N GLN A 133 -1.31 -8.09 10.98
CA GLN A 133 -0.11 -7.72 11.72
C GLN A 133 1.05 -7.48 10.76
N GLY A 134 1.88 -6.48 11.05
CA GLY A 134 3.13 -6.25 10.33
C GLY A 134 4.02 -7.49 10.39
N ALA A 135 4.48 -7.95 9.22
CA ALA A 135 5.26 -9.17 9.09
C ALA A 135 6.16 -9.14 7.85
N GLU A 136 7.15 -10.03 7.82
CA GLU A 136 7.90 -10.31 6.59
C GLU A 136 7.03 -11.21 5.70
N VAL A 137 6.64 -10.69 4.54
CA VAL A 137 5.78 -11.38 3.56
C VAL A 137 6.56 -11.51 2.25
N ALA A 138 6.72 -12.74 1.77
CA ALA A 138 7.32 -13.00 0.46
C ALA A 138 6.32 -12.73 -0.66
N LEU A 139 6.83 -12.32 -1.84
CA LEU A 139 6.01 -12.24 -3.04
C LEU A 139 5.53 -13.64 -3.46
N PRO A 140 4.26 -13.79 -3.87
CA PRO A 140 3.73 -15.07 -4.30
C PRO A 140 4.28 -15.48 -5.68
N SER A 141 4.43 -16.78 -5.87
CA SER A 141 4.75 -17.37 -7.18
C SER A 141 3.51 -17.77 -7.98
N ASP A 142 2.31 -17.51 -7.44
CA ASP A 142 1.04 -17.85 -8.04
C ASP A 142 0.75 -16.92 -9.23
N PRO A 143 0.46 -17.45 -10.43
CA PRO A 143 0.24 -16.62 -11.61
C PRO A 143 -1.04 -15.78 -11.49
N MET A 144 -0.92 -14.49 -11.80
CA MET A 144 -2.01 -13.53 -11.89
C MET A 144 -2.24 -13.14 -13.35
N SER A 145 -3.48 -12.85 -13.71
CA SER A 145 -3.80 -12.28 -15.02
C SER A 145 -3.28 -10.84 -15.11
N VAL A 146 -2.41 -10.57 -16.08
CA VAL A 146 -1.84 -9.25 -16.31
C VAL A 146 -2.15 -8.81 -17.74
N ARG A 147 -2.63 -7.57 -17.86
CA ARG A 147 -2.90 -6.93 -19.14
C ARG A 147 -2.10 -5.64 -19.23
N GLY A 148 -1.30 -5.49 -20.27
CA GLY A 148 -0.40 -4.36 -20.39
C GLY A 148 0.17 -4.12 -21.77
N MET A 149 0.80 -2.96 -21.96
CA MET A 149 1.50 -2.62 -23.20
C MET A 149 2.91 -3.21 -23.17
N TYR A 150 3.11 -4.28 -23.93
CA TYR A 150 4.40 -4.94 -24.11
C TYR A 150 5.28 -4.14 -25.08
N THR A 151 6.49 -3.82 -24.66
CA THR A 151 7.50 -3.13 -25.48
C THR A 151 8.81 -3.91 -25.45
N PRO A 152 9.30 -4.46 -26.58
CA PRO A 152 10.57 -5.17 -26.60
C PRO A 152 11.74 -4.19 -26.41
N ARG A 153 12.73 -4.57 -25.60
CA ARG A 153 14.00 -3.83 -25.47
C ARG A 153 15.20 -4.79 -25.60
N ALA A 154 16.40 -4.22 -25.75
CA ALA A 154 17.63 -5.01 -25.86
C ALA A 154 17.96 -5.79 -24.57
N THR A 155 17.51 -5.29 -23.42
CA THR A 155 17.80 -5.82 -22.07
C THR A 155 16.65 -6.64 -21.46
N GLY A 156 15.66 -7.01 -22.28
CA GLY A 156 14.39 -7.61 -21.84
C GLY A 156 13.22 -6.67 -22.07
N ALA A 157 12.07 -7.21 -22.44
CA ALA A 157 10.88 -6.40 -22.67
C ALA A 157 10.39 -5.75 -21.37
N VAL A 158 9.67 -4.65 -21.53
CA VAL A 158 8.91 -4.03 -20.43
C VAL A 158 7.43 -4.14 -20.72
N LEU A 159 6.63 -4.14 -19.66
CA LEU A 159 5.19 -4.14 -19.71
C LEU A 159 4.68 -2.95 -18.89
N GLN A 160 4.00 -2.02 -19.56
CA GLN A 160 3.22 -1.00 -18.86
C GLN A 160 1.86 -1.61 -18.52
N ASP A 161 1.65 -1.91 -17.24
CA ASP A 161 0.44 -2.53 -16.76
C ASP A 161 -0.76 -1.59 -16.88
N CYS A 162 -1.87 -2.10 -17.39
CA CYS A 162 -3.03 -1.27 -17.71
C CYS A 162 -3.81 -0.83 -16.47
N ALA A 163 -3.81 -1.64 -15.40
CA ALA A 163 -4.60 -1.34 -14.21
C ALA A 163 -3.88 -0.31 -13.31
N THR A 164 -2.57 -0.47 -13.14
CA THR A 164 -1.75 0.35 -12.25
C THR A 164 -1.05 1.51 -12.98
N GLY A 165 -0.88 1.42 -14.30
CA GLY A 165 -0.07 2.35 -15.09
C GLY A 165 1.44 2.25 -14.85
N LEU A 166 1.88 1.34 -13.98
CA LEU A 166 3.30 1.11 -13.68
C LEU A 166 3.97 0.32 -14.80
N THR A 167 5.28 0.49 -14.93
CA THR A 167 6.08 -0.23 -15.93
C THR A 167 7.00 -1.22 -15.23
N PHE A 168 6.84 -2.50 -15.57
CA PHE A 168 7.60 -3.61 -15.03
C PHE A 168 8.53 -4.20 -16.09
N THR A 169 9.72 -4.61 -15.68
CA THR A 169 10.60 -5.43 -16.53
C THR A 169 10.06 -6.85 -16.55
N LEU A 170 9.93 -7.43 -17.74
CA LEU A 170 9.55 -8.82 -17.90
C LEU A 170 10.75 -9.75 -17.78
N GLN A 171 10.54 -10.89 -17.13
CA GLN A 171 11.46 -12.01 -17.09
C GLN A 171 10.79 -13.28 -17.62
N GLY A 172 11.60 -14.26 -18.04
CA GLY A 172 11.07 -15.54 -18.53
C GLY A 172 10.47 -15.48 -19.94
N GLU A 173 10.78 -14.45 -20.75
CA GLU A 173 10.25 -14.33 -22.11
C GLU A 173 10.56 -15.54 -22.99
N SER A 174 9.53 -16.33 -23.29
CA SER A 174 9.69 -17.52 -24.13
C SER A 174 9.91 -17.15 -25.60
N LYS A 175 10.56 -18.04 -26.35
CA LYS A 175 10.68 -17.91 -27.82
C LYS A 175 9.30 -17.81 -28.50
N ALA A 176 8.29 -18.46 -27.92
CA ALA A 176 6.92 -18.42 -28.40
C ALA A 176 6.31 -17.01 -28.22
N LEU A 177 6.52 -16.38 -27.06
CA LEU A 177 6.08 -15.01 -26.79
C LEU A 177 6.71 -14.03 -27.78
N GLN A 178 8.02 -14.08 -27.94
CA GLN A 178 8.73 -13.20 -28.88
C GLN A 178 8.28 -13.43 -30.34
N ALA A 179 7.98 -14.66 -30.73
CA ALA A 179 7.45 -14.97 -32.06
C ALA A 179 6.02 -14.46 -32.25
N ALA A 180 5.17 -14.58 -31.23
CA ALA A 180 3.82 -14.06 -31.23
C ALA A 180 3.80 -12.54 -31.38
N TYR A 181 4.66 -11.83 -30.62
CA TYR A 181 4.84 -10.39 -30.76
C TYR A 181 5.24 -10.01 -32.20
N ARG A 182 6.30 -10.62 -32.76
CA ARG A 182 6.75 -10.31 -34.13
C ARG A 182 5.65 -10.50 -35.17
N LYS A 183 4.87 -11.59 -35.04
CA LYS A 183 3.73 -11.88 -35.93
C LYS A 183 2.63 -10.82 -35.80
N ALA A 184 2.29 -10.41 -34.58
CA ALA A 184 1.30 -9.38 -34.31
C ALA A 184 1.77 -8.00 -34.82
N ALA A 185 3.01 -7.61 -34.51
CA ALA A 185 3.61 -6.34 -34.93
C ALA A 185 3.68 -6.23 -36.46
N GLN A 186 4.09 -7.30 -37.16
CA GLN A 186 4.10 -7.32 -38.62
C GLN A 186 2.72 -7.08 -39.22
N LYS A 187 1.66 -7.63 -38.59
CA LYS A 187 0.28 -7.49 -39.04
C LYS A 187 -0.27 -6.08 -38.80
N LEU A 188 0.07 -5.46 -37.67
CA LEU A 188 -0.56 -4.22 -37.18
C LEU A 188 0.25 -2.95 -37.49
N HIS A 189 1.57 -3.03 -37.53
CA HIS A 189 2.47 -1.87 -37.57
C HIS A 189 3.50 -1.91 -38.71
N GLY A 190 3.41 -2.92 -39.57
CA GLY A 190 4.31 -3.04 -40.72
C GLY A 190 5.76 -3.30 -40.29
N LYS A 191 6.67 -2.36 -40.57
CA LYS A 191 8.13 -2.54 -40.38
C LYS A 191 8.68 -2.00 -39.07
N ASP A 192 7.87 -1.37 -38.20
CA ASP A 192 8.36 -0.91 -36.89
C ASP A 192 8.34 -2.07 -35.88
N PRO A 193 9.50 -2.66 -35.53
CA PRO A 193 9.56 -3.84 -34.69
C PRO A 193 9.50 -3.49 -33.20
N GLN A 194 9.42 -2.21 -32.82
CA GLN A 194 9.49 -1.76 -31.43
C GLN A 194 8.22 -1.07 -30.92
N LYS A 195 7.19 -0.93 -31.77
CA LYS A 195 5.93 -0.31 -31.35
C LYS A 195 5.23 -1.18 -30.27
N PRO A 196 4.82 -0.58 -29.14
CA PRO A 196 4.14 -1.31 -28.08
C PRO A 196 2.87 -2.02 -28.57
N LEU A 197 2.62 -3.22 -28.07
CA LEU A 197 1.39 -3.97 -28.32
C LEU A 197 0.74 -4.38 -27.02
N LEU A 198 -0.59 -4.24 -26.96
CA LEU A 198 -1.35 -4.77 -25.84
C LEU A 198 -1.21 -6.30 -25.79
N VAL A 199 -0.88 -6.81 -24.61
CA VAL A 199 -0.75 -8.24 -24.32
C VAL A 199 -1.61 -8.62 -23.13
N GLU A 200 -2.17 -9.82 -23.18
CA GLU A 200 -2.76 -10.53 -22.06
C GLU A 200 -1.89 -11.76 -21.79
N LEU A 201 -1.49 -11.92 -20.53
CA LEU A 201 -0.60 -12.99 -20.07
C LEU A 201 -0.91 -13.34 -18.63
N THR A 202 -0.39 -14.46 -18.14
CA THR A 202 -0.27 -14.69 -16.70
C THR A 202 1.17 -14.48 -16.26
N ALA A 203 1.35 -13.86 -15.10
CA ALA A 203 2.65 -13.59 -14.51
C ALA A 203 2.54 -13.50 -12.99
N HIS A 204 3.67 -13.69 -12.32
CA HIS A 204 3.82 -13.41 -10.89
C HIS A 204 4.92 -12.36 -10.66
N PHE A 205 4.84 -11.69 -9.51
CA PHE A 205 5.88 -10.76 -9.09
C PHE A 205 7.05 -11.49 -8.48
N ALA A 206 8.25 -11.02 -8.77
CA ALA A 206 9.46 -11.45 -8.08
C ALA A 206 10.30 -10.22 -7.71
N ASP A 207 11.10 -10.36 -6.66
CA ASP A 207 12.07 -9.34 -6.32
C ASP A 207 13.04 -9.12 -7.48
N LYS A 208 13.42 -7.85 -7.70
CA LYS A 208 14.48 -7.56 -8.65
C LYS A 208 15.77 -8.26 -8.21
N PRO A 209 16.46 -8.99 -9.11
CA PRO A 209 17.79 -9.48 -8.80
C PRO A 209 18.72 -8.29 -8.53
N ASP A 210 19.45 -8.31 -7.42
CA ASP A 210 20.45 -7.30 -7.11
C ASP A 210 21.42 -7.14 -8.30
N LYS A 211 21.40 -5.96 -8.94
CA LYS A 211 22.39 -5.56 -9.94
C LYS A 211 22.92 -4.18 -9.56
N ALA A 212 24.20 -4.17 -9.21
CA ALA A 212 24.99 -2.98 -8.91
C ALA A 212 24.94 -1.97 -10.06
N GLY A 213 24.55 -0.73 -9.73
CA GLY A 213 24.85 0.49 -10.48
C GLY A 213 24.18 0.62 -11.84
N ASP A 214 23.05 1.31 -11.89
CA ASP A 214 22.99 2.68 -12.43
C ASP A 214 21.62 3.26 -12.06
N SER A 215 21.63 4.32 -11.26
CA SER A 215 20.44 5.05 -10.84
C SER A 215 20.08 6.02 -11.95
N ASP A 216 18.91 5.87 -12.59
CA ASP A 216 18.13 6.98 -13.18
C ASP A 216 16.82 6.54 -13.90
N GLU A 217 16.48 5.25 -13.99
CA GLU A 217 15.18 4.83 -14.53
C GLU A 217 14.22 4.47 -13.38
N VAL A 218 13.13 5.24 -13.24
CA VAL A 218 12.00 4.94 -12.34
C VAL A 218 11.38 3.60 -12.78
N SER A 219 11.94 2.52 -12.29
CA SER A 219 11.55 1.15 -12.59
C SER A 219 10.96 0.54 -11.34
N ALA A 220 9.77 -0.06 -11.44
CA ALA A 220 9.07 -0.77 -10.36
C ALA A 220 10.01 -1.57 -9.45
N SER A 221 9.83 -1.63 -8.14
CA SER A 221 10.79 -2.31 -7.23
C SER A 221 10.85 -3.83 -7.45
N SER A 222 9.88 -4.38 -8.18
CA SER A 222 9.76 -5.78 -8.57
C SER A 222 9.85 -5.98 -10.09
N VAL A 223 9.93 -7.25 -10.51
CA VAL A 223 9.82 -7.68 -11.91
C VAL A 223 8.57 -8.54 -12.07
N LEU A 224 8.07 -8.65 -13.30
CA LEU A 224 7.04 -9.62 -13.66
C LEU A 224 7.68 -10.82 -14.34
N VAL A 225 7.56 -12.00 -13.75
CA VAL A 225 7.99 -13.26 -14.33
C VAL A 225 6.81 -13.82 -15.14
N VAL A 226 7.00 -14.00 -16.45
CA VAL A 226 5.93 -14.50 -17.32
C VAL A 226 5.73 -16.00 -17.14
N ASP A 227 4.51 -16.40 -16.79
CA ASP A 227 4.11 -17.80 -16.63
C ASP A 227 3.47 -18.36 -17.90
N SER A 228 2.46 -17.68 -18.47
CA SER A 228 1.82 -18.05 -19.75
C SER A 228 1.54 -16.82 -20.60
N LEU A 229 1.52 -17.01 -21.93
CA LEU A 229 1.01 -16.00 -22.86
C LEU A 229 -0.42 -16.39 -23.27
N GLU A 230 -1.37 -15.48 -23.07
CA GLU A 230 -2.74 -15.63 -23.59
C GLU A 230 -2.84 -15.08 -25.02
N GLY A 231 -2.30 -13.89 -25.26
CA GLY A 231 -2.21 -13.35 -26.61
C GLY A 231 -1.89 -11.87 -26.72
N PHE A 232 -1.59 -11.42 -27.94
CA PHE A 232 -1.50 -10.00 -28.28
C PHE A 232 -2.83 -9.52 -28.85
N VAL A 233 -3.32 -8.40 -28.33
CA VAL A 233 -4.60 -7.79 -28.69
C VAL A 233 -4.34 -6.60 -29.61
N PRO A 234 -5.12 -6.41 -30.70
CA PRO A 234 -4.96 -5.29 -31.61
C PRO A 234 -5.55 -4.00 -31.00
N ALA A 235 -4.91 -3.49 -29.96
CA ALA A 235 -5.23 -2.20 -29.35
C ALA A 235 -3.95 -1.37 -29.24
N GLU A 236 -4.08 -0.07 -29.48
CA GLU A 236 -2.95 0.86 -29.39
C GLU A 236 -2.74 1.39 -27.96
N GLN A 237 -3.73 1.20 -27.07
CA GLN A 237 -3.72 1.68 -25.70
C GLN A 237 -4.48 0.69 -24.78
N CYS A 238 -4.30 0.86 -23.47
CA CYS A 238 -4.94 0.02 -22.45
C CYS A 238 -6.46 0.15 -22.40
N GLN A 239 -7.00 1.33 -22.70
CA GLN A 239 -8.44 1.51 -22.88
C GLN A 239 -8.79 1.07 -24.30
N SER A 240 -9.69 0.11 -24.43
CA SER A 240 -10.44 -0.01 -25.69
C SER A 240 -11.35 1.20 -25.76
N GLU A 241 -11.29 1.97 -26.85
CA GLU A 241 -12.39 2.84 -27.20
C GLU A 241 -13.63 1.93 -27.32
N GLU A 242 -14.50 1.95 -26.30
CA GLU A 242 -15.85 1.43 -26.46
C GLU A 242 -16.54 2.35 -27.47
N GLU A 243 -16.66 1.89 -28.70
CA GLU A 243 -17.51 2.47 -29.75
C GLU A 243 -19.00 2.16 -29.49
#